data_AF-A0A359KE60-F1
#
_entry.id   AF-A0A359KE60-F1
#
_cell.length_a   1.000
_cell.length_b   1.000
_cell.length_c   1.000
_cell.angle_alpha   90.00
_cell.angle_beta   90.00
_cell.angle_gamma   90.00
#
_symmetry.space_group_name_H-M   'P 1'
#
loop_
_entity.id
_entity.type
_entity.pdbx_description
1 polymer ?
#
loop_
_entity_poly.entity_id
_entity_poly.type
_entity_poly.pdbx_seq_one_letter_code
_entity_poly.pdbx_strand_id
1 'polypeptide(L)'
;MPLPADCVVDGLGRDWLNRLVARQSSRRLSGLAAEAACNASHLVQERLAKWLVRLHCGANGAPLRLTQADFGAMLGVQRTSVNAAAGRLQSLGLVRFGRGKVQILDLAGLRAVSCGCGDSRTPSATMVVAPQRPAEPASWFSNDARQRDTAA
;
A
#
# COMPACT_ATOMS: atom_id res chain seq x y z
N MET A 1 9.23 -5.05 22.27
CA MET A 1 9.43 -4.62 23.67
C MET A 1 9.29 -3.10 23.70
N PRO A 2 8.30 -2.53 24.40
CA PRO A 2 8.23 -1.08 24.58
C PRO A 2 9.44 -0.62 25.42
N LEU A 3 10.11 0.44 24.98
CA LEU A 3 11.18 1.07 25.77
C LEU A 3 10.53 1.93 26.87
N PRO A 4 10.92 1.77 28.15
CA PRO A 4 10.44 2.62 29.23
C PRO A 4 10.81 4.10 29.00
N ALA A 5 9.89 5.01 29.25
CA ALA A 5 10.06 6.44 28.94
C ALA A 5 11.12 7.12 29.84
N ASP A 6 11.25 6.65 31.08
CA ASP A 6 12.26 7.02 32.06
C ASP A 6 13.69 6.77 31.54
N CYS A 7 13.98 5.56 31.04
CA CYS A 7 15.30 5.25 30.46
C CYS A 7 15.70 6.18 29.30
N VAL A 8 14.72 6.64 28.51
CA VAL A 8 14.96 7.55 27.38
C VAL A 8 15.23 8.97 27.86
N VAL A 9 14.50 9.44 28.88
CA VAL A 9 14.69 10.78 29.47
C VAL A 9 16.03 10.86 30.20
N ASP A 10 16.39 9.82 30.95
CA ASP A 10 17.63 9.76 31.72
C ASP A 10 18.86 9.64 30.81
N GLY A 11 18.74 8.93 29.68
CA GLY A 11 19.85 8.74 28.74
C GLY A 11 20.05 9.86 27.71
N LEU A 12 18.98 10.53 27.26
CA LEU A 12 19.03 11.49 26.14
C LEU A 12 18.60 12.92 26.54
N GLY A 13 18.02 13.09 27.72
CA GLY A 13 17.57 14.38 28.25
C GLY A 13 16.20 14.82 27.75
N ARG A 14 15.51 15.61 28.59
CA ARG A 14 14.14 16.10 28.33
C ARG A 14 14.03 16.96 27.07
N ASP A 15 15.03 17.78 26.76
CA ASP A 15 15.03 18.63 25.58
C ASP A 15 15.11 17.84 24.27
N TRP A 16 15.88 16.75 24.26
CA TRP A 16 15.93 15.85 23.11
C TRP A 16 14.57 15.18 22.90
N LEU A 17 13.94 14.68 23.96
CA LEU A 17 12.63 14.03 23.89
C LEU A 17 11.57 15.00 23.38
N ASN A 18 11.53 16.22 23.93
CA ASN A 18 10.59 17.26 23.49
C ASN A 18 10.75 17.56 21.99
N ARG A 19 11.99 17.72 21.51
CA ARG A 19 12.25 17.95 20.08
C ARG A 19 11.91 16.75 19.21
N LEU A 20 12.15 15.52 19.67
CA LEU A 20 11.76 14.31 18.95
C LEU A 20 10.25 14.22 18.82
N VAL A 21 9.52 14.35 19.94
CA VAL A 21 8.06 14.31 19.98
C VAL A 21 7.48 15.41 19.11
N ALA A 22 7.96 16.65 19.24
CA ALA A 22 7.49 17.76 18.41
C ALA A 22 7.69 17.47 16.91
N ARG A 23 8.89 17.04 16.49
CA ARG A 23 9.16 16.68 15.10
C ARG A 23 8.28 15.53 14.60
N GLN A 24 8.07 14.51 15.44
CA GLN A 24 7.26 13.36 15.09
C GLN A 24 5.78 13.74 14.96
N SER A 25 5.26 14.56 15.88
CA SER A 25 3.91 15.11 15.81
C SER A 25 3.71 15.93 14.55
N SER A 26 4.62 16.86 14.23
CA SER A 26 4.55 17.64 12.99
C SER A 26 4.56 16.74 11.74
N ARG A 27 5.46 15.76 11.67
CA ARG A 27 5.51 14.80 10.54
C ARG A 27 4.21 14.01 10.39
N ARG A 28 3.63 13.55 11.49
CA ARG A 28 2.35 12.82 11.48
C ARG A 28 1.20 13.72 11.03
N LEU A 29 1.11 14.94 11.56
CA LEU A 29 0.08 15.91 11.18
C LEU A 29 0.17 16.26 9.69
N SER A 30 1.37 16.54 9.18
CA SER A 30 1.59 16.78 7.76
C SER A 30 1.22 15.57 6.89
N GLY A 31 1.55 14.35 7.33
CA GLY A 31 1.16 13.13 6.64
C GLY A 31 -0.35 12.91 6.58
N LEU A 32 -1.05 13.16 7.69
CA LEU A 32 -2.51 13.09 7.75
C LEU A 32 -3.16 14.14 6.84
N ALA A 33 -2.67 15.38 6.86
CA ALA A 33 -3.17 16.44 5.99
C ALA A 33 -2.95 16.12 4.51
N ALA A 34 -1.79 15.56 4.16
CA ALA A 34 -1.48 15.15 2.79
C ALA A 34 -2.38 13.99 2.31
N GLU A 35 -2.63 12.98 3.16
CA GLU A 35 -3.54 11.89 2.78
C GLU A 35 -5.00 12.38 2.69
N ALA A 36 -5.43 13.28 3.58
CA ALA A 36 -6.75 13.90 3.51
C ALA A 36 -6.94 14.70 2.20
N ALA A 37 -5.96 15.53 1.84
CA ALA A 37 -5.97 16.27 0.57
C ALA A 37 -6.00 15.29 -0.62
N CYS A 38 -5.18 14.24 -0.58
CA CYS A 38 -5.18 13.21 -1.62
C CYS A 38 -6.56 12.54 -1.76
N ASN A 39 -7.26 12.29 -0.66
CA ASN A 39 -8.57 11.67 -0.65
C ASN A 39 -9.65 12.58 -1.22
N ALA A 40 -9.53 13.89 -1.01
CA ALA A 40 -10.45 14.91 -1.52
C ALA A 40 -10.24 15.23 -3.00
N SER A 41 -8.98 15.17 -3.49
CA SER A 41 -8.62 15.65 -4.82
C SER A 41 -8.51 14.56 -5.89
N HIS A 42 -8.39 13.28 -5.51
CA HIS A 42 -8.11 12.19 -6.45
C HIS A 42 -9.18 11.11 -6.46
N LEU A 43 -9.35 10.52 -7.64
CA LEU A 43 -10.26 9.41 -7.86
C LEU A 43 -9.76 8.17 -7.13
N VAL A 44 -10.71 7.30 -6.72
CA VAL A 44 -10.39 6.06 -6.00
C VAL A 44 -9.42 5.17 -6.79
N GLN A 45 -9.51 5.15 -8.11
CA GLN A 45 -8.61 4.40 -8.99
C GLN A 45 -7.15 4.90 -8.96
N GLU A 46 -6.93 6.21 -8.91
CA GLU A 46 -5.59 6.82 -8.87
C GLU A 46 -4.94 6.54 -7.52
N ARG A 47 -5.74 6.64 -6.45
CA ARG A 47 -5.34 6.33 -5.07
C ARG A 47 -5.04 4.84 -4.89
N LEU A 48 -5.86 3.96 -5.48
CA LEU A 48 -5.64 2.52 -5.47
C LEU A 48 -4.35 2.17 -6.24
N ALA A 49 -4.13 2.76 -7.42
CA ALA A 49 -2.89 2.58 -8.18
C ALA A 49 -1.67 3.03 -7.37
N LYS A 50 -1.71 4.21 -6.74
CA LYS A 50 -0.67 4.70 -5.80
C LYS A 50 -0.39 3.68 -4.70
N TRP A 51 -1.42 3.14 -4.07
CA TRP A 51 -1.28 2.16 -2.99
C TRP A 51 -0.64 0.85 -3.48
N LEU A 52 -1.06 0.35 -4.63
CA LEU A 52 -0.48 -0.86 -5.23
C LEU A 52 1.00 -0.69 -5.58
N VAL A 53 1.39 0.46 -6.16
CA VAL A 53 2.80 0.77 -6.45
C VAL A 53 3.62 0.79 -5.15
N ARG A 54 3.15 1.48 -4.11
CA ARG A 54 3.85 1.55 -2.81
C ARG A 54 4.04 0.18 -2.18
N LEU A 55 3.00 -0.66 -2.19
CA LEU A 55 3.05 -2.02 -1.63
C LEU A 55 3.97 -2.92 -2.44
N HIS A 56 3.96 -2.81 -3.77
CA HIS A 56 4.85 -3.58 -4.65
C HIS A 56 6.32 -3.25 -4.42
N CYS A 57 6.66 -1.97 -4.25
CA CYS A 57 8.02 -1.55 -3.89
C CYS A 57 8.45 -2.08 -2.52
N GLY A 58 7.55 -2.07 -1.53
CA GLY A 58 7.83 -2.63 -0.21
C GLY A 58 7.97 -4.17 -0.20
N ALA A 59 7.32 -4.85 -1.14
CA ALA A 59 7.31 -6.30 -1.27
C ALA A 59 8.39 -6.84 -2.23
N ASN A 60 9.28 -5.99 -2.75
CA ASN A 60 10.29 -6.36 -3.77
C ASN A 60 9.70 -7.13 -4.96
N GLY A 61 8.50 -6.74 -5.39
CA GLY A 61 7.84 -7.35 -6.53
C GLY A 61 6.98 -8.58 -6.23
N ALA A 62 6.91 -9.05 -4.98
CA ALA A 62 6.09 -10.19 -4.62
C ALA A 62 4.57 -9.92 -4.79
N PRO A 63 3.75 -10.95 -5.10
CA PRO A 63 2.30 -10.81 -5.18
C PRO A 63 1.70 -10.35 -3.84
N LEU A 64 0.71 -9.46 -3.92
CA LEU A 64 0.10 -8.87 -2.72
C LEU A 64 -1.06 -9.74 -2.23
N ARG A 65 -1.06 -10.10 -0.94
CA ARG A 65 -2.17 -10.80 -0.28
C ARG A 65 -3.12 -9.79 0.36
N LEU A 66 -4.00 -9.21 -0.45
CA LEU A 66 -4.97 -8.21 -0.02
C LEU A 66 -6.33 -8.47 -0.65
N THR A 67 -7.38 -8.21 0.12
CA THR A 67 -8.76 -8.27 -0.32
C THR A 67 -9.28 -6.88 -0.68
N GLN A 68 -10.40 -6.83 -1.41
CA GLN A 68 -11.10 -5.57 -1.68
C GLN A 68 -11.59 -4.88 -0.39
N ALA A 69 -11.87 -5.66 0.67
CA ALA A 69 -12.24 -5.12 1.97
C ALA A 69 -11.05 -4.41 2.64
N ASP A 70 -9.85 -5.01 2.55
CA ASP A 70 -8.62 -4.38 3.06
C ASP A 70 -8.35 -3.06 2.34
N PHE A 71 -8.51 -3.01 1.02
CA PHE A 71 -8.42 -1.76 0.27
C PHE A 71 -9.49 -0.74 0.69
N GLY A 72 -10.72 -1.18 0.96
CA GLY A 72 -11.77 -0.29 1.46
C GLY A 72 -11.41 0.36 2.78
N ALA A 73 -10.86 -0.44 3.72
CA ALA A 73 -10.38 0.05 5.00
C ALA A 73 -9.18 1.00 4.84
N MET A 74 -8.20 0.66 4.01
CA MET A 74 -7.00 1.50 3.79
C MET A 74 -7.31 2.80 3.05
N LEU A 75 -8.27 2.78 2.12
CA LEU A 75 -8.66 3.93 1.31
C LEU A 75 -9.81 4.73 1.94
N GLY A 76 -10.42 4.26 3.03
CA GLY A 76 -11.58 4.90 3.64
C GLY A 76 -12.78 5.02 2.67
N VAL A 77 -12.99 4.01 1.83
CA VAL A 77 -14.10 3.98 0.86
C VAL A 77 -14.88 2.67 0.94
N GLN A 78 -16.09 2.69 0.41
CA GLN A 78 -16.91 1.48 0.32
C GLN A 78 -16.30 0.45 -0.63
N ARG A 79 -16.59 -0.83 -0.37
CA ARG A 79 -16.15 -1.95 -1.21
C ARG A 79 -16.61 -1.82 -2.67
N THR A 80 -17.79 -1.24 -2.90
CA THR A 80 -18.31 -0.94 -4.26
C THR A 80 -17.38 -0.01 -5.04
N SER A 81 -16.88 1.05 -4.40
CA SER A 81 -15.90 1.97 -4.99
C SER A 81 -14.57 1.29 -5.29
N VAL A 82 -14.11 0.42 -4.38
CA VAL A 82 -12.91 -0.41 -4.63
C VAL A 82 -13.11 -1.34 -5.82
N ASN A 83 -14.27 -2.00 -5.92
CA ASN A 83 -14.58 -2.91 -7.01
C ASN A 83 -14.61 -2.19 -8.37
N ALA A 84 -15.22 -1.00 -8.42
CA ALA A 84 -15.25 -0.19 -9.64
C ALA A 84 -13.83 0.25 -10.06
N ALA A 85 -13.02 0.72 -9.10
CA ALA A 85 -11.63 1.10 -9.34
C ALA A 85 -10.78 -0.10 -9.79
N ALA A 86 -10.89 -1.23 -9.10
CA ALA A 86 -10.20 -2.47 -9.46
C ALA A 86 -10.62 -2.96 -10.85
N GLY A 87 -11.91 -2.89 -11.18
CA GLY A 87 -12.44 -3.21 -12.51
C GLY A 87 -11.79 -2.36 -13.60
N ARG A 88 -11.69 -1.05 -13.40
CA ARG A 88 -11.02 -0.12 -14.34
C ARG A 88 -9.53 -0.44 -14.51
N LEU A 89 -8.81 -0.70 -13.41
CA LEU A 89 -7.39 -1.04 -13.51
C LEU A 89 -7.17 -2.39 -14.22
N GLN A 90 -8.09 -3.36 -14.04
CA GLN A 90 -8.05 -4.63 -14.76
C GLN A 90 -8.39 -4.48 -16.24
N SER A 91 -9.37 -3.65 -16.61
CA SER A 91 -9.71 -3.42 -18.02
C SER A 91 -8.59 -2.72 -18.79
N LEU A 92 -7.76 -1.95 -18.08
CA LEU A 92 -6.53 -1.36 -18.63
C LEU A 92 -5.36 -2.35 -18.70
N GLY A 93 -5.53 -3.60 -18.25
CA GLY A 93 -4.48 -4.61 -18.25
C GLY A 93 -3.34 -4.37 -17.25
N LEU A 94 -3.51 -3.44 -16.30
CA LEU A 94 -2.44 -3.03 -15.37
C LEU A 94 -2.27 -4.03 -14.22
N VAL A 95 -3.36 -4.67 -13.82
CA VAL A 95 -3.43 -5.54 -12.64
C VAL A 95 -4.37 -6.71 -12.89
N ARG A 96 -4.20 -7.77 -12.10
CA ARG A 96 -5.11 -8.91 -12.02
C ARG A 96 -5.49 -9.13 -10.57
N PHE A 97 -6.79 -9.06 -10.27
CA PHE A 97 -7.32 -9.41 -8.97
C PHE A 97 -7.79 -10.87 -8.97
N GLY A 98 -7.39 -11.61 -7.94
CA GLY A 98 -7.93 -12.91 -7.59
C GLY A 98 -8.51 -12.89 -6.17
N ARG A 99 -8.99 -14.02 -5.68
CA ARG A 99 -9.51 -14.12 -4.31
C ARG A 99 -8.39 -13.85 -3.29
N GLY A 100 -8.42 -12.68 -2.66
CA GLY A 100 -7.43 -12.24 -1.66
C GLY A 100 -6.02 -12.05 -2.22
N LYS A 101 -5.89 -11.84 -3.54
CA LYS A 101 -4.61 -11.76 -4.24
C LYS A 101 -4.65 -10.64 -5.27
N VAL A 102 -3.55 -9.92 -5.42
CA VAL A 102 -3.35 -8.94 -6.50
C VAL A 102 -2.00 -9.16 -7.15
N GLN A 103 -2.01 -9.25 -8.48
CA GLN A 103 -0.81 -9.26 -9.32
C GLN A 103 -0.75 -7.96 -10.13
N ILE A 104 0.42 -7.33 -10.15
CA ILE A 104 0.71 -6.20 -11.03
C ILE A 104 1.27 -6.77 -12.33
N LEU A 105 0.64 -6.39 -13.45
CA LEU A 105 1.01 -6.84 -14.80
C LEU A 105 1.88 -5.79 -15.50
N ASP A 106 1.55 -4.51 -15.30
CA ASP A 106 2.33 -3.38 -15.82
C ASP A 106 2.51 -2.33 -14.71
N LEU A 107 3.72 -2.29 -14.14
CA LEU A 107 4.08 -1.32 -13.11
C LEU A 107 4.21 0.10 -13.67
N ALA A 108 4.65 0.27 -14.92
CA ALA A 108 4.84 1.58 -15.52
C ALA A 108 3.48 2.23 -15.82
N GLY A 109 2.56 1.48 -16.45
CA GLY A 109 1.19 1.93 -16.66
C GLY A 109 0.46 2.19 -15.34
N LEU A 110 0.68 1.36 -14.31
CA LEU A 110 0.10 1.60 -12.98
C LEU A 110 0.63 2.87 -12.32
N ARG A 111 1.91 3.20 -12.49
CA ARG A 111 2.49 4.49 -12.05
C ARG A 111 1.89 5.67 -12.81
N ALA A 112 1.65 5.52 -14.11
CA ALA A 112 1.03 6.58 -14.91
C ALA A 112 -0.42 6.90 -14.46
N VAL A 113 -1.14 5.91 -13.93
CA VAL A 113 -2.49 6.11 -13.34
C VAL A 113 -2.43 6.59 -11.89
N SER A 114 -1.33 6.34 -11.17
CA SER A 114 -1.23 6.69 -9.76
C SER A 114 -1.24 8.20 -9.53
N CYS A 115 -1.90 8.64 -8.46
CA CYS A 115 -1.70 10.02 -8.01
C CYS A 115 -0.28 10.14 -7.43
N GLY A 116 0.49 11.14 -7.86
CA GLY A 116 1.87 11.39 -7.39
C GLY A 116 1.97 11.88 -5.93
N CYS A 117 0.91 11.73 -5.14
CA CYS A 117 0.87 12.15 -3.75
C CYS A 117 1.72 11.23 -2.87
N GLY A 118 2.67 11.78 -2.13
CA GLY A 118 3.46 11.02 -1.15
C GLY A 118 4.70 10.31 -1.69
N ASP A 119 5.11 10.61 -2.93
CA ASP A 119 6.39 10.18 -3.52
C ASP A 119 7.61 10.97 -2.99
N SER A 120 7.43 11.79 -1.94
CA SER A 120 8.53 12.47 -1.24
C SER A 120 9.43 11.54 -0.44
N ARG A 121 9.33 10.22 -0.64
CA ARG A 121 10.27 9.25 -0.06
C ARG A 121 11.51 9.19 -0.94
N THR A 122 12.45 10.10 -0.72
CA THR A 122 13.87 9.79 -0.90
C THR A 122 14.10 8.41 -0.27
N PRO A 123 14.75 7.45 -0.95
CA PRO A 123 14.95 6.10 -0.42
C PRO A 123 15.90 6.16 0.79
N SER A 124 15.38 6.52 1.95
CA SER A 124 16.03 6.20 3.21
C SER A 124 15.78 4.72 3.44
N ALA A 125 16.80 3.93 3.15
CA ALA A 125 16.96 2.59 3.66
C ALA A 125 16.57 2.56 5.15
N THR A 126 15.97 1.46 5.59
CA THR A 126 15.46 1.21 6.95
C THR A 126 13.98 1.52 7.16
N MET A 127 13.14 0.80 6.42
CA MET A 127 12.00 0.17 7.07
C MET A 127 12.14 -1.33 6.79
N VAL A 128 12.69 -2.06 7.76
CA VAL A 128 12.68 -3.52 7.73
C VAL A 128 11.23 -3.94 7.97
N VAL A 129 10.46 -4.07 6.88
CA VAL A 129 9.31 -4.95 6.87
C VAL A 129 9.89 -6.35 7.03
N ALA A 130 9.49 -7.06 8.10
CA ALA A 130 9.90 -8.44 8.30
C ALA A 130 9.69 -9.24 7.00
N PRO A 131 10.66 -10.08 6.57
CA PRO A 131 10.53 -10.85 5.34
C PRO A 131 9.28 -11.72 5.46
N GLN A 132 8.26 -11.36 4.69
CA GLN A 132 7.14 -12.25 4.42
C GLN A 132 7.77 -13.45 3.72
N ARG A 133 7.60 -14.65 4.28
CA ARG A 133 8.12 -15.91 3.71
C ARG A 133 7.90 -15.93 2.19
N PRO A 134 8.94 -16.15 1.36
CA PRO A 134 8.81 -16.11 -0.08
C PRO A 134 7.73 -17.10 -0.49
N ALA A 135 6.74 -16.57 -1.18
CA ALA A 135 5.60 -17.32 -1.63
C ALA A 135 5.83 -17.62 -3.11
N GLU A 136 5.91 -18.90 -3.47
CA GLU A 136 6.23 -19.34 -4.83
C GLU A 136 5.35 -18.62 -5.87
N PRO A 137 5.94 -17.82 -6.78
CA PRO A 137 5.19 -16.89 -7.62
C PRO A 137 4.42 -17.55 -8.77
N ALA A 138 4.82 -18.74 -9.22
CA ALA A 138 4.32 -19.35 -10.45
C ALA A 138 2.98 -20.10 -10.30
N SER A 139 2.58 -20.53 -9.09
CA SER A 139 1.39 -21.38 -8.89
C SER A 139 0.09 -20.62 -8.58
N TRP A 140 0.16 -19.29 -8.42
CA TRP A 140 -0.92 -18.53 -7.79
C TRP A 140 -2.12 -18.23 -8.68
N PHE A 141 -1.88 -18.14 -9.99
CA PHE A 141 -2.90 -17.89 -11.01
C PHE A 141 -2.99 -19.05 -12.02
N SER A 142 -2.03 -19.98 -12.01
CA SER A 142 -1.93 -21.09 -12.96
C SER A 142 -2.99 -22.19 -12.79
N ASN A 143 -3.80 -22.14 -11.72
CA ASN A 143 -4.84 -23.13 -11.46
C ASN A 143 -6.28 -22.65 -11.75
N ASP A 144 -6.51 -21.37 -12.05
CA ASP A 144 -7.86 -20.84 -12.36
C ASP A 144 -8.22 -20.92 -13.85
N ALA A 145 -7.25 -21.15 -14.73
CA ALA A 145 -7.47 -21.25 -16.17
C ALA A 145 -8.12 -22.58 -16.61
N ARG A 146 -8.12 -23.61 -15.74
CA ARG A 146 -8.64 -24.96 -16.08
C ARG A 146 -10.11 -25.21 -15.72
N GLN A 147 -10.79 -24.28 -15.04
CA GLN A 147 -12.16 -24.49 -14.54
C GLN A 147 -13.26 -23.79 -15.34
N ARG A 148 -12.95 -23.21 -16.52
CA ARG A 148 -13.96 -22.60 -17.40
C ARG A 148 -14.39 -23.45 -18.61
N ASP A 149 -13.80 -24.62 -18.81
CA ASP A 149 -14.08 -25.48 -19.98
C ASP A 149 -14.93 -26.73 -19.68
N THR A 150 -15.56 -26.85 -18.49
CA THR A 150 -16.41 -28.01 -18.13
C THR A 150 -17.88 -27.65 -17.87
N ALA A 151 -18.39 -26.59 -18.48
CA ALA A 151 -19.82 -26.30 -18.52
C ALA A 151 -20.22 -25.92 -19.95
N ALA A 152 -20.24 -26.93 -20.82
CA ALA A 152 -20.96 -26.96 -22.09
C ALA A 152 -22.06 -28.01 -21.97
#